data_AF-A0A9D6YQ99-F1
#
_entry.id   AF-A0A9D6YQ99-F1
#
_cell.length_a   1.000
_cell.length_b   1.000
_cell.length_c   1.000
_cell.angle_alpha   90.00
_cell.angle_beta   90.00
_cell.angle_gamma   90.00
#
_symmetry.space_group_name_H-M   'P 1'
#
loop_
_entity.id
_entity.type
_entity.pdbx_description
1 polymer ?
#
loop_
_entity_poly.entity_id
_entity_poly.type
_entity_poly.pdbx_seq_one_letter_code
_entity_poly.pdbx_strand_id
1 'polypeptide(L)'
;VKSWSVVAALQEAGLELVGTSVKKSTKEDKERIKELMGQDAHMIEDMTPREMYKMLKDARADIMLSGGRSQFIALKASMPWLDINQERHHAYMGYVGMVKLVEEIDKALYNPVWAQVRKPAPWEKSGDNWQSRAMAQAEAEAAALAADPVKAEEVRRAKKICNCKSVELGVIEDAILANHLSTVEGVRDATNASGGCGACAVRIEEILEQMVSVSHAIAAE
;
A
#
# COMPACT_ATOMS: atom_id res chain seq x y z
N VAL A 1 5.02 -14.98 2.35
CA VAL A 1 3.63 -14.42 2.40
C VAL A 1 2.98 -14.51 1.00
N LYS A 2 1.64 -14.44 0.86
CA LYS A 2 0.92 -14.65 -0.44
C LYS A 2 1.43 -13.80 -1.63
N SER A 3 1.99 -12.64 -1.34
CA SER A 3 2.47 -11.67 -2.33
C SER A 3 3.44 -12.28 -3.33
N TRP A 4 4.42 -13.09 -2.91
CA TRP A 4 5.39 -13.68 -3.84
C TRP A 4 4.86 -14.91 -4.57
N SER A 5 4.06 -15.75 -3.91
CA SER A 5 3.58 -17.01 -4.51
C SER A 5 2.57 -16.79 -5.64
N VAL A 6 1.82 -15.68 -5.59
CA VAL A 6 0.86 -15.32 -6.65
C VAL A 6 1.57 -14.64 -7.83
N VAL A 7 2.69 -13.94 -7.61
CA VAL A 7 3.46 -13.28 -8.69
C VAL A 7 3.90 -14.30 -9.74
N ALA A 8 4.53 -15.40 -9.31
CA ALA A 8 5.00 -16.44 -10.23
C ALA A 8 3.85 -17.06 -11.05
N ALA A 9 2.72 -17.35 -10.38
CA ALA A 9 1.51 -17.87 -11.03
C ALA A 9 0.96 -16.93 -12.12
N LEU A 10 0.93 -15.64 -11.85
CA LEU A 10 0.46 -14.64 -12.81
C LEU A 10 1.41 -14.51 -14.01
N GLN A 11 2.73 -14.55 -13.77
CA GLN A 11 3.73 -14.53 -14.83
C GLN A 11 3.63 -15.77 -15.73
N GLU A 12 3.45 -16.97 -15.14
CA GLU A 12 3.21 -18.21 -15.90
C GLU A 12 1.93 -18.15 -16.74
N ALA A 13 0.89 -17.46 -16.24
CA ALA A 13 -0.34 -17.21 -16.99
C ALA A 13 -0.19 -16.12 -18.07
N GLY A 14 1.00 -15.52 -18.21
CA GLY A 14 1.29 -14.49 -19.21
C GLY A 14 0.90 -13.07 -18.81
N LEU A 15 0.63 -12.81 -17.53
CA LEU A 15 0.36 -11.47 -17.02
C LEU A 15 1.64 -10.77 -16.57
N GLU A 16 1.70 -9.46 -16.86
CA GLU A 16 2.76 -8.57 -16.39
C GLU A 16 2.35 -7.90 -15.06
N LEU A 17 3.29 -7.83 -14.11
CA LEU A 17 3.04 -7.17 -12.83
C LEU A 17 3.54 -5.73 -12.83
N VAL A 18 2.61 -4.78 -12.79
CA VAL A 18 2.90 -3.33 -12.73
C VAL A 18 3.30 -2.87 -11.32
N GLY A 19 2.88 -3.60 -10.27
CA GLY A 19 3.23 -3.26 -8.89
C GLY A 19 2.72 -4.28 -7.88
N THR A 20 3.31 -4.28 -6.69
CA THR A 20 2.91 -5.18 -5.59
C THR A 20 3.03 -4.51 -4.24
N SER A 21 2.15 -4.88 -3.30
CA SER A 21 2.25 -4.40 -1.93
C SER A 21 3.13 -5.32 -1.08
N VAL A 22 4.09 -4.71 -0.38
CA VAL A 22 5.04 -5.40 0.51
C VAL A 22 4.78 -5.14 1.99
N LYS A 23 3.63 -4.53 2.34
CA LYS A 23 3.28 -4.09 3.71
C LYS A 23 3.43 -5.15 4.80
N LYS A 24 3.18 -6.41 4.46
CA LYS A 24 3.21 -7.56 5.38
C LYS A 24 4.28 -8.58 4.99
N SER A 25 5.13 -8.25 4.03
CA SER A 25 6.21 -9.13 3.56
C SER A 25 7.38 -9.04 4.53
N THR A 26 8.00 -10.18 4.82
CA THR A 26 9.29 -10.22 5.53
C THR A 26 10.40 -9.64 4.64
N LYS A 27 11.57 -9.36 5.21
CA LYS A 27 12.74 -8.92 4.44
C LYS A 27 13.09 -9.91 3.32
N GLU A 28 13.11 -11.20 3.64
CA GLU A 28 13.33 -12.28 2.66
C GLU A 28 12.24 -12.32 1.57
N ASP A 29 10.97 -12.15 1.93
CA ASP A 29 9.89 -12.06 0.93
C ASP A 29 10.06 -10.85 0.01
N LYS A 30 10.51 -9.69 0.54
CA LYS A 30 10.78 -8.48 -0.25
C LYS A 30 11.92 -8.73 -1.26
N GLU A 31 12.97 -9.44 -0.85
CA GLU A 31 14.11 -9.78 -1.73
C GLU A 31 13.67 -10.71 -2.88
N ARG A 32 12.93 -11.77 -2.58
CA ARG A 32 12.39 -12.67 -3.62
C ARG A 32 11.45 -11.95 -4.60
N ILE A 33 10.64 -11.02 -4.10
CA ILE A 33 9.76 -10.20 -4.95
C ILE A 33 10.59 -9.34 -5.92
N LYS A 34 11.70 -8.73 -5.45
CA LYS A 34 12.61 -7.95 -6.32
C LYS A 34 13.23 -8.80 -7.42
N GLU A 35 13.66 -10.01 -7.08
CA GLU A 35 14.23 -10.95 -8.06
C GLU A 35 13.21 -11.34 -9.14
N LEU A 36 11.95 -11.60 -8.74
CA LEU A 36 10.88 -12.02 -9.66
C LEU A 36 10.33 -10.88 -10.52
N MET A 37 10.26 -9.67 -9.98
CA MET A 37 9.62 -8.54 -10.66
C MET A 37 10.57 -7.71 -11.54
N GLY A 38 11.89 -7.88 -11.41
CA GLY A 38 12.86 -7.07 -12.14
C GLY A 38 12.87 -5.60 -11.70
N GLN A 39 13.46 -4.72 -12.53
CA GLN A 39 13.68 -3.30 -12.17
C GLN A 39 12.42 -2.41 -12.27
N ASP A 40 11.36 -2.87 -12.94
CA ASP A 40 10.24 -2.00 -13.35
C ASP A 40 9.02 -2.04 -12.44
N ALA A 41 9.01 -2.86 -11.39
CA ALA A 41 7.83 -2.97 -10.55
C ALA A 41 7.86 -2.12 -9.29
N HIS A 42 6.78 -1.37 -9.08
CA HIS A 42 6.61 -0.53 -7.90
C HIS A 42 6.27 -1.37 -6.66
N MET A 43 7.17 -1.39 -5.67
CA MET A 43 6.90 -1.95 -4.35
C MET A 43 6.20 -0.91 -3.46
N ILE A 44 5.03 -1.25 -2.96
CA ILE A 44 4.17 -0.33 -2.20
C ILE A 44 4.08 -0.79 -0.74
N GLU A 45 4.67 -0.04 0.17
CA GLU A 45 4.69 -0.40 1.60
C GLU A 45 3.41 0.03 2.34
N ASP A 46 3.02 1.29 2.19
CA ASP A 46 1.82 1.85 2.80
C ASP A 46 1.28 2.91 1.87
N MET A 47 -0.02 2.84 1.57
CA MET A 47 -0.66 3.76 0.65
C MET A 47 -2.05 4.09 1.17
N THR A 48 -2.37 5.38 1.18
CA THR A 48 -3.70 5.84 1.52
C THR A 48 -4.70 5.45 0.42
N PRO A 49 -5.99 5.33 0.75
CA PRO A 49 -7.00 5.05 -0.27
C PRO A 49 -7.02 6.05 -1.44
N ARG A 50 -6.65 7.30 -1.19
CA ARG A 50 -6.61 8.36 -2.21
C ARG A 50 -5.41 8.20 -3.16
N GLU A 51 -4.23 7.92 -2.61
CA GLU A 51 -3.04 7.61 -3.42
C GLU A 51 -3.26 6.34 -4.24
N MET A 52 -3.91 5.32 -3.65
CA MET A 52 -4.26 4.09 -4.36
C MET A 52 -5.24 4.38 -5.49
N TYR A 53 -6.26 5.21 -5.27
CA TYR A 53 -7.17 5.63 -6.33
C TYR A 53 -6.42 6.33 -7.46
N LYS A 54 -5.55 7.30 -7.15
CA LYS A 54 -4.75 8.03 -8.13
C LYS A 54 -3.85 7.07 -8.92
N MET A 55 -3.12 6.20 -8.21
CA MET A 55 -2.31 5.16 -8.83
C MET A 55 -3.13 4.28 -9.76
N LEU A 56 -4.27 3.73 -9.34
CA LEU A 56 -5.07 2.86 -10.21
C LEU A 56 -5.66 3.62 -11.41
N LYS A 57 -5.84 4.94 -11.29
CA LYS A 57 -6.33 5.77 -12.39
C LYS A 57 -5.22 6.09 -13.40
N ASP A 58 -4.00 6.31 -12.91
CA ASP A 58 -2.83 6.68 -13.70
C ASP A 58 -2.11 5.43 -14.26
N ALA A 59 -2.08 4.36 -13.48
CA ALA A 59 -1.49 3.09 -13.84
C ALA A 59 -2.33 2.46 -14.94
N ARG A 60 -1.67 2.14 -16.05
CA ARG A 60 -2.24 1.38 -17.17
C ARG A 60 -2.36 -0.11 -16.82
N ALA A 61 -2.74 -0.44 -15.60
CA ALA A 61 -3.01 -1.81 -15.21
C ALA A 61 -4.41 -2.21 -15.67
N ASP A 62 -4.58 -3.47 -16.07
CA ASP A 62 -5.88 -3.98 -16.53
C ASP A 62 -6.74 -4.53 -15.38
N ILE A 63 -6.11 -5.01 -14.31
CA ILE A 63 -6.78 -5.63 -13.16
C ILE A 63 -5.98 -5.44 -11.88
N MET A 64 -6.68 -5.28 -10.76
CA MET A 64 -6.09 -5.26 -9.42
C MET A 64 -6.44 -6.54 -8.66
N LEU A 65 -5.42 -7.25 -8.16
CA LEU A 65 -5.60 -8.41 -7.30
C LEU A 65 -5.27 -8.02 -5.85
N SER A 66 -6.26 -8.06 -4.95
CA SER A 66 -6.05 -7.70 -3.55
C SER A 66 -7.08 -8.33 -2.61
N GLY A 67 -7.18 -7.88 -1.35
CA GLY A 67 -8.27 -8.25 -0.44
C GLY A 67 -9.40 -7.21 -0.39
N GLY A 68 -10.52 -7.56 0.24
CA GLY A 68 -11.76 -6.76 0.23
C GLY A 68 -11.65 -5.31 0.71
N ARG A 69 -10.66 -4.96 1.54
CA ARG A 69 -10.46 -3.57 2.01
C ARG A 69 -10.18 -2.56 0.88
N SER A 70 -9.63 -3.00 -0.25
CA SER A 70 -9.31 -2.16 -1.41
C SER A 70 -10.25 -2.38 -2.60
N GLN A 71 -11.22 -3.28 -2.49
CA GLN A 71 -12.19 -3.59 -3.54
C GLN A 71 -12.88 -2.32 -4.06
N PHE A 72 -13.52 -1.55 -3.18
CA PHE A 72 -14.28 -0.38 -3.59
C PHE A 72 -13.42 0.77 -4.13
N ILE A 73 -12.12 0.80 -3.80
CA ILE A 73 -11.19 1.79 -4.34
C ILE A 73 -10.95 1.47 -5.82
N ALA A 74 -10.64 0.21 -6.14
CA ALA A 74 -10.48 -0.26 -7.52
C ALA A 74 -11.75 -0.06 -8.35
N LEU A 75 -12.91 -0.44 -7.82
CA LEU A 75 -14.18 -0.28 -8.53
C LEU A 75 -14.53 1.20 -8.79
N LYS A 76 -14.25 2.10 -7.83
CA LYS A 76 -14.41 3.55 -8.04
C LYS A 76 -13.45 4.11 -9.09
N ALA A 77 -12.27 3.52 -9.24
CA ALA A 77 -11.32 3.84 -10.31
C ALA A 77 -11.74 3.22 -11.67
N SER A 78 -12.85 2.48 -11.71
CA SER A 78 -13.32 1.72 -12.88
C SER A 78 -12.33 0.64 -13.34
N MET A 79 -11.60 0.07 -12.36
CA MET A 79 -10.62 -0.98 -12.55
C MET A 79 -11.20 -2.34 -12.11
N PRO A 80 -11.10 -3.37 -12.96
CA PRO A 80 -11.36 -4.76 -12.57
C PRO A 80 -10.63 -5.15 -11.30
N TRP A 81 -11.31 -5.94 -10.47
CA TRP A 81 -10.81 -6.34 -9.17
C TRP A 81 -11.09 -7.81 -8.88
N LEU A 82 -10.11 -8.51 -8.32
CA LEU A 82 -10.24 -9.91 -7.92
C LEU A 82 -9.74 -10.13 -6.49
N ASP A 83 -10.53 -10.85 -5.68
CA ASP A 83 -10.16 -11.21 -4.32
C ASP A 83 -9.17 -12.37 -4.28
N ILE A 84 -7.99 -12.13 -3.71
CA ILE A 84 -6.95 -13.15 -3.45
C ILE A 84 -6.76 -13.45 -1.95
N ASN A 85 -7.55 -12.82 -1.09
CA ASN A 85 -7.45 -12.98 0.36
C ASN A 85 -8.08 -14.30 0.84
N GLN A 86 -8.01 -14.59 2.15
CA GLN A 86 -8.52 -15.84 2.73
C GLN A 86 -10.05 -15.98 2.63
N GLU A 87 -10.77 -14.88 2.50
CA GLU A 87 -12.24 -14.83 2.45
C GLU A 87 -12.81 -15.05 1.05
N ARG A 88 -11.93 -15.27 0.06
CA ARG A 88 -12.31 -15.52 -1.34
C ARG A 88 -13.23 -16.74 -1.47
N HIS A 89 -14.15 -16.65 -2.43
CA HIS A 89 -15.10 -17.74 -2.72
C HIS A 89 -14.47 -18.92 -3.49
N HIS A 90 -13.36 -18.70 -4.20
CA HIS A 90 -12.73 -19.70 -5.07
C HIS A 90 -11.33 -20.08 -4.59
N ALA A 91 -11.03 -21.37 -4.61
CA ALA A 91 -9.70 -21.88 -4.31
C ALA A 91 -8.80 -21.80 -5.56
N TYR A 92 -7.62 -21.20 -5.41
CA TYR A 92 -6.65 -21.00 -6.50
C TYR A 92 -5.38 -21.84 -6.36
N MET A 93 -5.38 -22.85 -5.48
CA MET A 93 -4.19 -23.68 -5.22
C MET A 93 -4.10 -24.86 -6.20
N GLY A 94 -2.87 -25.15 -6.64
CA GLY A 94 -2.57 -26.28 -7.53
C GLY A 94 -3.07 -26.06 -8.96
N TYR A 95 -2.95 -27.09 -9.80
CA TYR A 95 -3.30 -26.99 -11.23
C TYR A 95 -4.76 -26.60 -11.47
N VAL A 96 -5.70 -27.24 -10.77
CA VAL A 96 -7.13 -26.92 -10.88
C VAL A 96 -7.41 -25.49 -10.40
N GLY A 97 -6.75 -25.08 -9.32
CA GLY A 97 -6.88 -23.72 -8.81
C GLY A 97 -6.30 -22.66 -9.76
N MET A 98 -5.22 -22.97 -10.49
CA MET A 98 -4.66 -22.07 -11.49
C MET A 98 -5.63 -21.83 -12.64
N VAL A 99 -6.24 -22.91 -13.17
CA VAL A 99 -7.28 -22.78 -14.20
C VAL A 99 -8.42 -21.92 -13.70
N LYS A 100 -8.85 -22.13 -12.44
CA LYS A 100 -9.90 -21.31 -11.83
C LYS A 100 -9.49 -19.84 -11.65
N LEU A 101 -8.24 -19.56 -11.29
CA LEU A 101 -7.72 -18.20 -11.17
C LEU A 101 -7.82 -17.47 -12.51
N VAL A 102 -7.35 -18.09 -13.60
CA VAL A 102 -7.40 -17.51 -14.94
C VAL A 102 -8.85 -17.30 -15.41
N GLU A 103 -9.74 -18.25 -15.15
CA GLU A 103 -11.18 -18.11 -15.45
C GLU A 103 -11.81 -16.89 -14.74
N GLU A 104 -11.48 -16.66 -13.46
CA GLU A 104 -12.01 -15.52 -12.72
C GLU A 104 -11.35 -14.18 -13.12
N ILE A 105 -10.08 -14.19 -13.53
CA ILE A 105 -9.42 -13.03 -14.15
C ILE A 105 -10.13 -12.65 -15.45
N ASP A 106 -10.39 -13.62 -16.32
CA ASP A 106 -11.09 -13.41 -17.59
C ASP A 106 -12.47 -12.76 -17.39
N LYS A 107 -13.28 -13.34 -16.50
CA LYS A 107 -14.60 -12.77 -16.13
C LYS A 107 -14.51 -11.35 -15.60
N ALA A 108 -13.51 -11.07 -14.77
CA ALA A 108 -13.33 -9.74 -14.19
C ALA A 108 -12.94 -8.72 -15.28
N LEU A 109 -12.03 -9.08 -16.19
CA LEU A 109 -11.56 -8.21 -17.28
C LEU A 109 -12.66 -7.92 -18.31
N TYR A 110 -13.37 -8.96 -18.77
CA TYR A 110 -14.31 -8.85 -19.88
C TYR A 110 -15.76 -8.61 -19.44
N ASN A 111 -15.99 -8.23 -18.18
CA ASN A 111 -17.33 -7.91 -17.72
C ASN A 111 -17.91 -6.72 -18.51
N PRO A 112 -19.10 -6.85 -19.13
CA PRO A 112 -19.70 -5.80 -19.96
C PRO A 112 -20.04 -4.53 -19.17
N VAL A 113 -20.06 -4.59 -17.84
CA VAL A 113 -20.25 -3.41 -16.98
C VAL A 113 -19.20 -2.34 -17.25
N TRP A 114 -17.97 -2.72 -17.60
CA TRP A 114 -16.87 -1.77 -17.84
C TRP A 114 -17.14 -0.83 -19.02
N ALA A 115 -17.79 -1.34 -20.07
CA ALA A 115 -18.20 -0.52 -21.20
C ALA A 115 -19.28 0.51 -20.83
N GLN A 116 -20.03 0.29 -19.74
CA GLN A 116 -21.05 1.22 -19.26
C GLN A 116 -20.46 2.23 -18.28
N VAL A 117 -19.72 1.78 -17.26
CA VAL A 117 -19.22 2.66 -16.18
C VAL A 117 -18.05 3.54 -16.60
N ARG A 118 -17.38 3.23 -17.71
CA ARG A 118 -16.32 4.08 -18.28
C ARG A 118 -16.86 5.15 -19.23
N LYS A 119 -18.15 5.11 -19.59
CA LYS A 119 -18.78 6.19 -20.35
C LYS A 119 -19.07 7.36 -19.42
N PRO A 120 -18.93 8.61 -19.89
CA PRO A 120 -19.42 9.75 -19.15
C PRO A 120 -20.93 9.60 -18.91
N ALA A 121 -21.40 10.06 -17.76
CA ALA A 121 -22.83 10.01 -17.48
C ALA A 121 -23.58 10.97 -18.45
N PRO A 122 -24.83 10.65 -18.85
CA PRO A 122 -25.57 11.48 -19.81
C PRO A 122 -25.76 12.95 -19.41
N TRP A 123 -25.70 13.23 -18.10
CA TRP A 123 -25.83 14.57 -17.53
C TRP A 123 -24.48 15.24 -17.20
N GLU A 124 -23.35 14.56 -17.43
CA GLU A 124 -22.03 15.16 -17.21
C GLU A 124 -21.69 16.15 -18.31
N LYS A 125 -21.13 17.28 -17.92
CA LYS A 125 -20.53 18.24 -18.86
C LYS A 125 -19.11 17.76 -19.18
N SER A 126 -18.68 17.95 -20.43
CA SER A 126 -17.32 17.58 -20.84
C SER A 126 -16.29 18.26 -19.94
N GLY A 127 -15.47 17.48 -19.23
CA GLY A 127 -14.43 17.96 -18.33
C GLY A 127 -14.86 18.34 -16.91
N ASP A 128 -16.15 18.29 -16.57
CA ASP A 128 -16.65 18.60 -15.22
C ASP A 128 -17.47 17.43 -14.66
N ASN A 129 -16.78 16.51 -13.99
CA ASN A 129 -17.36 15.37 -13.29
C ASN A 129 -16.86 15.26 -11.85
N TRP A 130 -17.48 14.38 -11.06
CA TRP A 130 -17.12 14.24 -9.65
C TRP A 130 -15.66 13.76 -9.45
N GLN A 131 -15.15 12.92 -10.36
CA GLN A 131 -13.77 12.41 -10.29
C GLN A 131 -12.76 13.55 -10.45
N SER A 132 -12.92 14.38 -11.48
CA SER A 132 -12.05 15.53 -11.76
C SER A 132 -12.04 16.53 -10.61
N ARG A 133 -13.20 16.82 -10.02
CA ARG A 133 -13.32 17.68 -8.83
C ARG A 133 -12.64 17.07 -7.61
N ALA A 134 -12.82 15.77 -7.37
CA ALA A 134 -12.19 15.07 -6.25
C ALA A 134 -10.66 15.00 -6.40
N MET A 135 -10.16 14.77 -7.61
CA MET A 135 -8.72 14.78 -7.91
C MET A 135 -8.12 16.17 -7.74
N ALA A 136 -8.75 17.21 -8.30
CA ALA A 136 -8.29 18.59 -8.16
C ALA A 136 -8.24 19.03 -6.68
N GLN A 137 -9.25 18.66 -5.89
CA GLN A 137 -9.25 18.91 -4.45
C GLN A 137 -8.08 18.20 -3.75
N ALA A 138 -7.86 16.92 -4.05
CA ALA A 138 -6.76 16.16 -3.44
C ALA A 138 -5.39 16.73 -3.80
N GLU A 139 -5.20 17.18 -5.04
CA GLU A 139 -3.95 17.81 -5.49
C GLU A 139 -3.74 19.18 -4.82
N ALA A 140 -4.80 19.97 -4.65
CA ALA A 140 -4.72 21.22 -3.91
C ALA A 140 -4.39 21.00 -2.42
N GLU A 141 -4.99 19.99 -1.78
CA GLU A 141 -4.67 19.60 -0.40
C GLU A 141 -3.21 19.14 -0.25
N ALA A 142 -2.72 18.32 -1.18
CA ALA A 142 -1.33 17.86 -1.19
C ALA A 142 -0.34 19.01 -1.43
N ALA A 143 -0.65 19.91 -2.37
CA ALA A 143 0.16 21.10 -2.64
C ALA A 143 0.20 22.04 -1.43
N ALA A 144 -0.93 22.25 -0.75
CA ALA A 144 -1.00 23.05 0.46
C ALA A 144 -0.18 22.44 1.61
N LEU A 145 -0.18 21.11 1.75
CA LEU A 145 0.66 20.44 2.74
C LEU A 145 2.15 20.52 2.38
N ALA A 146 2.50 20.36 1.11
CA ALA A 146 3.89 20.48 0.65
C ALA A 146 4.46 21.91 0.78
N ALA A 147 3.61 22.93 0.66
CA ALA A 147 3.98 24.33 0.83
C ALA A 147 4.22 24.73 2.30
N ASP A 148 3.79 23.91 3.26
CA ASP A 148 3.94 24.14 4.70
C ASP A 148 4.74 22.99 5.35
N PRO A 149 6.08 23.09 5.38
CA PRO A 149 6.94 22.04 5.93
C PRO A 149 6.65 21.72 7.41
N VAL A 150 6.23 22.72 8.20
CA VAL A 150 5.91 22.53 9.63
C VAL A 150 4.68 21.64 9.76
N LYS A 151 3.62 21.96 9.02
CA LYS A 151 2.40 21.17 9.02
C LYS A 151 2.61 19.78 8.42
N ALA A 152 3.44 19.65 7.38
CA ALA A 152 3.82 18.36 6.82
C ALA A 152 4.48 17.46 7.87
N GLU A 153 5.38 18.04 8.68
CA GLU A 153 6.05 17.34 9.77
C GLU A 153 5.09 16.97 10.90
N GLU A 154 4.19 17.87 11.30
CA GLU A 154 3.14 17.58 12.29
C GLU A 154 2.27 16.39 11.85
N VAL A 155 1.83 16.38 10.59
CA VAL A 155 1.02 15.29 10.03
C VAL A 155 1.81 13.97 10.00
N ARG A 156 3.10 14.02 9.65
CA ARG A 156 3.98 12.84 9.68
C ARG A 156 4.11 12.27 11.08
N ARG A 157 4.41 13.13 12.07
CA ARG A 157 4.61 12.74 13.47
C ARG A 157 3.33 12.20 14.12
N ALA A 158 2.17 12.69 13.72
CA ALA A 158 0.87 12.19 14.19
C ALA A 158 0.49 10.79 13.64
N LYS A 159 1.26 10.21 12.70
CA LYS A 159 0.97 8.90 12.14
C LYS A 159 1.06 7.82 13.23
N LYS A 160 -0.04 7.09 13.44
CA LYS A 160 -0.08 5.98 14.41
C LYS A 160 0.77 4.80 13.96
N ILE A 161 1.78 4.48 14.74
CA ILE A 161 2.65 3.31 14.55
C ILE A 161 2.09 2.11 15.34
N CYS A 162 1.69 2.33 16.59
CA CYS A 162 1.05 1.30 17.40
C CYS A 162 -0.47 1.54 17.50
N ASN A 163 -1.26 0.74 16.78
CA ASN A 163 -2.72 0.86 16.81
C ASN A 163 -3.34 0.39 18.13
N CYS A 164 -2.78 -0.63 18.79
CA CYS A 164 -3.35 -1.20 20.01
C CYS A 164 -3.17 -0.32 21.25
N LYS A 165 -2.18 0.57 21.23
CA LYS A 165 -1.88 1.51 22.32
C LYS A 165 -2.00 2.98 21.89
N SER A 166 -2.43 3.22 20.64
CA SER A 166 -2.53 4.54 20.02
C SER A 166 -1.26 5.38 20.13
N VAL A 167 -0.09 4.76 19.94
CA VAL A 167 1.20 5.46 19.96
C VAL A 167 1.53 5.98 18.56
N GLU A 168 1.83 7.27 18.49
CA GLU A 168 2.18 8.01 17.28
C GLU A 168 3.69 8.01 17.03
N LEU A 169 4.09 8.26 15.78
CA LEU A 169 5.48 8.24 15.35
C LEU A 169 6.32 9.25 16.13
N GLY A 170 5.82 10.48 16.31
CA GLY A 170 6.54 11.52 17.03
C GLY A 170 6.89 11.12 18.47
N VAL A 171 5.97 10.44 19.17
CA VAL A 171 6.19 9.94 20.53
C VAL A 171 7.33 8.92 20.58
N ILE A 172 7.43 8.06 19.56
CA ILE A 172 8.50 7.07 19.46
C ILE A 172 9.84 7.74 19.18
N GLU A 173 9.88 8.68 18.25
CA GLU A 173 11.10 9.44 17.91
C GLU A 173 11.61 10.24 19.10
N ASP A 174 10.72 10.92 19.83
CA ASP A 174 11.07 11.68 21.04
C ASP A 174 11.65 10.77 22.12
N ALA A 175 11.05 9.59 22.33
CA ALA A 175 11.54 8.63 23.31
C ALA A 175 12.91 8.05 22.94
N ILE A 176 13.15 7.79 21.64
CA ILE A 176 14.44 7.32 21.13
C ILE A 176 15.52 8.37 21.37
N LEU A 177 15.25 9.63 21.04
CA LEU A 177 16.20 10.72 21.21
C LEU A 177 16.47 11.03 22.69
N ALA A 178 15.43 11.12 23.51
CA ALA A 178 15.55 11.47 24.92
C ALA A 178 16.31 10.42 25.76
N ASN A 179 16.20 9.14 25.37
CA ASN A 179 16.77 8.03 26.13
C ASN A 179 17.87 7.26 25.38
N HIS A 180 18.28 7.73 24.20
CA HIS A 180 19.29 7.09 23.33
C HIS A 180 18.99 5.60 23.07
N LEU A 181 17.73 5.28 22.76
CA LEU A 181 17.28 3.90 22.58
C LEU A 181 17.77 3.33 21.25
N SER A 182 18.27 2.10 21.28
CA SER A 182 18.73 1.36 20.10
C SER A 182 18.01 0.01 19.90
N THR A 183 17.05 -0.31 20.77
CA THR A 183 16.34 -1.59 20.76
C THR A 183 14.82 -1.40 20.85
N VAL A 184 14.07 -2.35 20.27
CA VAL A 184 12.60 -2.38 20.34
C VAL A 184 12.12 -2.48 21.79
N GLU A 185 12.85 -3.22 22.62
CA GLU A 185 12.56 -3.39 24.05
C GLU A 185 12.67 -2.06 24.79
N GLY A 186 13.72 -1.27 24.52
CA GLY A 186 13.84 0.07 25.08
C GLY A 186 12.69 0.99 24.66
N VAL A 187 12.30 0.96 23.38
CA VAL A 187 11.16 1.74 22.88
C VAL A 187 9.85 1.28 23.52
N ARG A 188 9.69 -0.02 23.73
CA ARG A 188 8.52 -0.59 24.41
C ARG A 188 8.43 -0.10 25.85
N ASP A 189 9.52 -0.11 26.59
CA ASP A 189 9.53 0.31 28.00
C ASP A 189 9.23 1.81 28.14
N ALA A 190 9.71 2.63 27.19
CA ALA A 190 9.48 4.07 27.19
C ALA A 190 8.08 4.49 26.69
N THR A 191 7.51 3.80 25.70
CA THR A 191 6.29 4.26 24.99
C THR A 191 5.10 3.33 25.10
N ASN A 192 5.27 2.13 25.66
CA ASN A 192 4.32 1.00 25.63
C ASN A 192 4.00 0.47 24.21
N ALA A 193 4.59 1.03 23.14
CA ALA A 193 4.48 0.45 21.81
C ALA A 193 5.12 -0.95 21.79
N SER A 194 4.66 -1.83 20.90
CA SER A 194 5.08 -3.25 20.84
C SER A 194 4.73 -4.14 22.06
N GLY A 195 4.35 -3.58 23.21
CA GLY A 195 4.11 -4.37 24.43
C GLY A 195 2.80 -5.16 24.49
N GLY A 196 1.87 -4.92 23.54
CA GLY A 196 0.57 -5.60 23.48
C GLY A 196 0.57 -6.79 22.51
N CYS A 197 0.25 -6.52 21.23
CA CYS A 197 0.14 -7.55 20.20
C CYS A 197 1.44 -7.80 19.40
N GLY A 198 2.52 -7.04 19.66
CA GLY A 198 3.79 -7.13 18.94
C GLY A 198 3.78 -6.70 17.47
N ALA A 199 2.62 -6.41 16.86
CA ALA A 199 2.50 -6.19 15.41
C ALA A 199 3.26 -4.96 14.86
N CYS A 200 3.65 -4.02 15.73
CA CYS A 200 4.43 -2.85 15.34
C CYS A 200 5.94 -2.99 15.58
N ALA A 201 6.42 -4.13 16.10
CA ALA A 201 7.84 -4.35 16.40
C ALA A 201 8.75 -4.11 15.19
N VAL A 202 8.44 -4.75 14.06
CA VAL A 202 9.22 -4.61 12.81
C VAL A 202 9.30 -3.16 12.35
N ARG A 203 8.20 -2.39 12.48
CA ARG A 203 8.19 -0.97 12.11
C ARG A 203 9.02 -0.12 13.07
N ILE A 204 9.08 -0.49 14.33
CA ILE A 204 9.92 0.19 15.33
C ILE A 204 11.39 -0.08 15.03
N GLU A 205 11.75 -1.30 14.62
CA GLU A 205 13.10 -1.63 14.12
C GLU A 205 13.47 -0.76 12.92
N GLU A 206 12.59 -0.65 11.92
CA GLU A 206 12.80 0.21 10.74
C GLU A 206 12.99 1.70 11.13
N ILE A 207 12.23 2.21 12.11
CA ILE A 207 12.40 3.59 12.63
C ILE A 207 13.76 3.76 13.29
N LEU A 208 14.18 2.81 14.13
CA LEU A 208 15.49 2.84 14.79
C LEU A 208 16.62 2.87 13.75
N GLU A 209 16.56 2.02 12.72
CA GLU A 209 17.54 2.00 11.61
C GLU A 209 17.58 3.34 10.85
N GLN A 210 16.42 3.92 10.56
CA GLN A 210 16.33 5.22 9.89
C GLN A 210 16.94 6.35 10.73
N MET A 211 16.64 6.39 12.03
CA MET A 211 17.20 7.43 12.91
C MET A 211 18.71 7.29 13.10
N VAL A 212 19.23 6.06 13.14
CA VAL A 212 20.67 5.80 13.16
C VAL A 212 21.34 6.30 11.87
N SER A 213 20.75 6.04 10.71
CA SER A 213 21.31 6.49 9.43
C SER A 213 21.30 8.01 9.26
N VAL A 214 20.25 8.69 9.72
CA VAL A 214 20.18 10.17 9.74
C VAL A 214 21.24 10.75 10.69
N SER A 215 21.42 10.17 11.87
CA SER A 215 22.45 10.61 12.82
C SER A 215 23.87 10.47 12.27
N HIS A 216 24.16 9.36 11.57
CA HIS A 216 25.46 9.17 10.90
C HIS A 216 25.68 10.13 9.73
N ALA A 217 24.63 10.46 8.97
CA ALA A 217 24.72 11.44 7.88
C ALA A 217 25.03 12.85 8.40
N ILE A 218 24.39 13.27 9.50
CA ILE A 218 24.65 14.58 10.14
C ILE A 218 26.05 14.63 10.77
N ALA A 219 26.55 13.52 11.32
CA ALA A 219 27.88 13.46 11.93
C ALA A 219 29.04 13.39 10.90
N ALA A 220 28.73 13.17 9.62
CA ALA A 220 29.70 13.10 8.53
C ALA A 220 29.86 14.43 7.74
N GLU A 221 29.04 15.44 8.04
CA GLU A 221 29.15 16.83 7.55
C GLU A 221 29.93 17.72 8.53
#